data_AF-A0A800HC47-F1
#
_entry.id   AF-A0A800HC47-F1
#
_cell.length_a   1.000
_cell.length_b   1.000
_cell.length_c   1.000
_cell.angle_alpha   90.00
_cell.angle_beta   90.00
_cell.angle_gamma   90.00
#
_symmetry.space_group_name_H-M   'P 1'
#
loop_
_entity.id
_entity.type
_entity.pdbx_description
1 polymer ?
#
loop_
_entity_poly.entity_id
_entity_poly.type
_entity_poly.pdbx_seq_one_letter_code
_entity_poly.pdbx_strand_id
1 'polypeptide(L)' 'MNEYFSRVSYSNNNFKSYLPGWKTDMGMIYILFGPPDDLEVYNDPLSRIYSQRWHYYRINKYFDFIDENGFGD' A
#
# COMPACT_ATOMS: atom_id res chain seq x y z
N MET A 1 -15.15 -9.17 14.26
CA MET A 1 -14.04 -8.60 15.05
C MET A 1 -12.67 -9.02 14.52
N ASN A 2 -12.51 -10.20 13.89
CA ASN A 2 -11.20 -10.69 13.43
C ASN A 2 -10.62 -9.92 12.23
N GLU A 3 -11.43 -9.52 11.26
CA GLU A 3 -10.92 -9.00 9.99
C GLU A 3 -10.11 -7.71 10.14
N TYR A 4 -10.59 -6.76 10.95
CA TYR A 4 -9.85 -5.52 11.23
C TYR A 4 -8.47 -5.79 11.81
N PHE A 5 -8.37 -6.64 12.84
CA PHE A 5 -7.09 -6.98 13.46
C PHE A 5 -6.20 -7.80 12.52
N SER A 6 -6.77 -8.68 11.70
CA SER A 6 -6.04 -9.39 10.64
C SER A 6 -5.44 -8.41 9.63
N ARG A 7 -6.20 -7.40 9.21
CA ARG A 7 -5.69 -6.35 8.31
C ARG A 7 -4.61 -5.51 8.96
N VAL A 8 -4.76 -5.12 10.23
CA VAL A 8 -3.70 -4.42 10.99
C VAL A 8 -2.42 -5.26 11.07
N SER A 9 -2.54 -6.56 11.37
CA SER A 9 -1.39 -7.47 11.41
C SER A 9 -0.73 -7.63 10.05
N TYR A 10 -1.53 -7.78 8.99
CA TYR A 10 -1.03 -7.82 7.62
C TYR A 10 -0.29 -6.53 7.27
N SER A 11 -0.88 -5.37 7.54
CA SER A 11 -0.25 -4.07 7.28
C SER A 11 1.08 -3.94 8.03
N ASN A 12 1.15 -4.35 9.29
CA ASN A 12 2.39 -4.33 10.06
C ASN A 12 3.49 -5.26 9.54
N ASN A 13 3.12 -6.33 8.86
CA ASN A 13 4.09 -7.28 8.29
C ASN A 13 4.56 -6.86 6.89
N ASN A 14 3.70 -6.21 6.09
CA ASN A 14 3.96 -5.94 4.67
C ASN A 14 4.33 -4.49 4.37
N PHE A 15 3.85 -3.52 5.17
CA PHE A 15 3.98 -2.09 4.86
C PHE A 15 4.75 -1.34 5.94
N LYS A 16 5.58 -2.05 6.71
CA LYS A 16 6.39 -1.46 7.77
C LYS A 16 7.59 -0.76 7.17
N SER A 17 7.84 0.45 7.65
CA SER A 17 9.12 1.11 7.47
C SER A 17 9.57 1.82 8.76
N TYR A 18 9.88 3.11 8.73
CA TYR A 18 10.17 3.93 9.92
C TYR A 18 8.96 4.02 10.85
N LEU A 19 7.76 3.86 10.28
CA LEU A 19 6.50 3.77 11.01
C LEU A 19 6.00 2.31 11.08
N PRO A 20 5.22 1.94 12.12
CA PRO A 20 4.43 0.72 12.10
C PRO A 20 3.56 0.67 10.85
N GLY A 21 3.47 -0.49 10.19
CA GLY A 21 2.82 -0.59 8.88
C GLY A 21 1.33 -0.24 8.87
N TRP A 22 0.61 -0.31 10.00
CA TRP A 22 -0.77 0.21 10.06
C TRP A 22 -0.88 1.74 9.97
N LYS A 23 0.24 2.46 10.19
CA LYS A 23 0.34 3.92 10.11
C LYS A 23 0.89 4.44 8.78
N THR A 24 1.29 3.57 7.86
CA THR A 24 1.68 4.00 6.50
C THR A 24 0.44 4.20 5.65
N ASP A 25 0.55 4.99 4.58
CA ASP A 25 -0.57 5.25 3.68
C ASP A 25 -1.11 3.95 3.09
N MET A 26 -0.22 3.06 2.64
CA MET A 26 -0.58 1.73 2.16
C MET A 26 -1.32 0.90 3.22
N GLY A 27 -0.87 0.94 4.48
CA GLY A 27 -1.52 0.22 5.55
C GLY A 27 -2.89 0.77 5.93
N MET A 28 -3.06 2.08 5.92
CA MET A 28 -4.37 2.70 6.16
C MET A 28 -5.36 2.34 5.05
N ILE A 29 -4.95 2.43 3.78
CA ILE A 29 -5.77 2.03 2.63
C ILE A 29 -6.13 0.54 2.71
N TYR A 30 -5.18 -0.33 3.01
CA TYR A 30 -5.44 -1.78 3.15
C TYR A 30 -6.40 -2.10 4.30
N ILE A 31 -6.30 -1.40 5.44
CA ILE A 31 -7.22 -1.60 6.57
C ILE A 31 -8.64 -1.18 6.18
N LEU A 32 -8.79 -0.02 5.54
CA LEU A 32 -10.09 0.53 5.14
C LEU A 32 -10.76 -0.29 4.02
N PHE A 33 -10.02 -0.57 2.96
CA PHE A 33 -10.59 -1.13 1.73
C PHE A 33 -10.31 -2.63 1.56
N GLY A 34 -9.36 -3.19 2.31
CA GLY A 34 -8.91 -4.57 2.14
C GLY A 34 -7.87 -4.68 1.02
N PRO A 35 -7.60 -5.91 0.53
CA PRO A 35 -6.71 -6.11 -0.60
C PRO A 35 -7.25 -5.42 -1.86
N PRO A 36 -6.38 -4.83 -2.69
CA PRO A 36 -6.79 -4.28 -3.97
C PRO A 36 -7.27 -5.39 -4.92
N ASP A 37 -8.14 -5.01 -5.87
CA ASP A 37 -8.57 -5.89 -6.95
C ASP A 37 -7.45 -6.09 -7.99
N ASP A 38 -6.62 -5.06 -8.21
CA ASP A 38 -5.46 -5.11 -9.09
C ASP A 38 -4.30 -4.23 -8.57
N LEU A 39 -3.06 -4.62 -8.90
CA LEU A 39 -1.81 -3.98 -8.49
C LEU A 39 -0.94 -3.73 -9.72
N GLU A 40 -0.73 -2.47 -10.05
CA GLU A 40 0.25 -2.07 -11.07
C GLU A 40 1.53 -1.58 -10.38
N VAL A 41 2.68 -2.06 -10.84
CA VAL A 41 4.00 -1.64 -10.31
C VAL A 41 4.78 -0.97 -11.43
N TYR A 42 5.23 0.25 -11.17
CA TYR A 42 6.07 1.05 -12.03
C TYR A 42 7.46 1.14 -11.42
N ASN A 43 8.40 0.43 -12.04
CA ASN A 43 9.80 0.46 -11.67
C ASN A 43 10.59 0.96 -12.88
N ASP A 44 10.96 2.23 -12.85
CA ASP A 44 11.83 2.81 -13.87
C ASP A 44 13.29 2.83 -13.37
N PRO A 45 14.17 1.99 -13.97
CA PRO A 45 15.57 1.91 -13.56
C PRO A 45 16.35 3.22 -13.72
N LEU A 46 15.88 4.13 -14.59
CA LEU A 46 16.56 5.38 -14.89
C LEU A 46 16.19 6.49 -13.90
N SER A 47 14.91 6.65 -13.59
CA SER A 47 14.46 7.67 -12.64
C SER A 47 14.62 7.26 -11.18
N ARG A 48 14.84 5.96 -10.89
CA ARG A 48 14.91 5.39 -9.53
C ARG A 48 13.64 5.61 -8.69
N ILE A 49 12.56 6.02 -9.34
CA ILE A 49 11.26 6.17 -8.71
C ILE A 49 10.60 4.80 -8.75
N TYR A 50 10.30 4.28 -7.57
CA TYR A 50 9.42 3.14 -7.44
C TYR A 50 8.02 3.67 -7.14
N SER A 51 7.03 3.24 -7.92
CA SER A 51 5.64 3.56 -7.60
C SER A 51 4.75 2.37 -7.89
N GLN A 52 3.60 2.35 -7.22
CA GLN A 52 2.60 1.34 -7.44
C GLN A 52 1.20 1.94 -7.34
N ARG A 53 0.27 1.37 -8.11
CA ARG A 53 -1.13 1.76 -8.12
C ARG A 53 -1.99 0.59 -7.67
N TRP A 54 -2.84 0.83 -6.69
CA TRP A 54 -3.85 -0.12 -6.22
C TRP A 54 -5.21 0.24 -6.79
N HIS A 55 -5.85 -0.71 -7.47
CA HIS A 55 -7.19 -0.54 -8.01
C HIS A 55 -8.24 -1.21 -7.12
N TYR A 56 -9.33 -0.51 -6.88
CA TYR A 56 -10.53 -1.02 -6.21
C TYR A 56 -11.74 -0.78 -7.12
N TYR A 57 -11.97 -1.70 -8.06
CA TYR A 57 -13.00 -1.56 -9.10
C TYR A 57 -14.40 -1.52 -8.52
N ARG A 58 -14.66 -2.25 -7.42
CA ARG A 58 -15.97 -2.29 -6.76
C ARG A 58 -16.45 -0.92 -6.29
N ILE A 59 -15.52 -0.03 -5.95
CA ILE A 59 -15.81 1.32 -5.46
C ILE A 59 -15.31 2.42 -6.41
N ASN A 60 -14.84 2.03 -7.60
CA ASN A 60 -14.27 2.91 -8.62
C ASN A 60 -13.23 3.90 -8.05
N LYS A 61 -12.27 3.37 -7.28
CA LYS A 61 -11.14 4.14 -6.74
C LYS A 61 -9.83 3.50 -7.12
N TYR A 62 -8.79 4.33 -7.18
CA TYR A 62 -7.41 3.88 -7.20
C TYR A 62 -6.58 4.74 -6.24
N PHE A 63 -5.47 4.19 -5.78
CA PHE A 63 -4.52 4.87 -4.92
C PHE A 63 -3.11 4.68 -5.48
N ASP A 64 -2.40 5.78 -5.67
CA ASP A 64 -1.01 5.81 -6.10
C ASP A 64 -0.10 5.95 -4.89
N PHE A 65 0.89 5.06 -4.78
CA PHE A 65 1.93 5.10 -3.78
C PHE A 65 3.25 5.31 -4.52
N ILE A 66 3.90 6.45 -4.26
CA ILE A 66 5.13 6.86 -4.92
C ILE A 66 6.21 6.96 -3.87
N ASP A 67 7.25 6.15 -4.02
CA ASP A 67 8.46 6.25 -3.21
C ASP A 67 9.39 7.28 -3.85
N GLU A 68 9.21 8.54 -3.47
CA GLU A 68 10.01 9.65 -3.98
C GLU A 68 11.45 9.66 -3.44
N ASN A 69 11.70 8.96 -2.32
CA ASN A 69 12.98 9.02 -1.62
C ASN A 69 13.82 7.74 -1.78
N GLY A 70 13.27 6.68 -2.38
CA GLY A 70 13.94 5.39 -2.59
C GLY A 70 14.11 4.57 -1.30
N PHE A 71 13.28 4.81 -0.29
CA PHE A 71 13.34 4.09 1.00
C PHE A 71 12.35 2.93 1.09
N GLY A 72 11.42 2.80 0.14
CA GLY A 72 10.37 1.79 0.14
C GLY A 72 9.22 2.07 1.09
N ASP A 73 8.93 3.35 1.37
CA ASP A 73 7.84 3.82 2.26
C ASP A 73 6.57 4.22 1.50
#